data_AF-A0A949UIK7-F1
#
_entry.id   AF-A0A949UIK7-F1
#
_cell.length_a   1.000
_cell.length_b   1.000
_cell.length_c   1.000
_cell.angle_alpha   90.00
_cell.angle_beta   90.00
_cell.angle_gamma   90.00
#
_symmetry.space_group_name_H-M   'P 1'
#
loop_
_entity.id
_entity.type
_entity.pdbx_description
1 polymer ?
#
loop_
_entity_poly.entity_id
_entity_poly.type
_entity_poly.pdbx_seq_one_letter_code
_entity_poly.pdbx_strand_id
1 'polypeptide(L)'
;MENLFLPCPSVTDWKALYRAAISETDRKLTSQRLAEAEKAALARGRELFYSGGTLEEKEALEDALYALHALKSVCRSDEGA
;
A
#
# COMPACT_ATOMS: atom_id res chain seq x y z
N MET A 1 31.32 -13.77 -9.28
CA MET A 1 30.52 -14.33 -8.18
C MET A 1 29.30 -13.45 -8.06
N GLU A 2 28.27 -13.79 -8.83
CA GLU A 2 27.06 -12.99 -8.96
C GLU A 2 26.24 -13.17 -7.69
N ASN A 3 26.02 -12.08 -6.95
CA ASN A 3 25.13 -12.09 -5.80
C ASN A 3 23.69 -12.28 -6.28
N LEU A 4 23.27 -13.54 -6.37
CA LEU A 4 21.88 -13.95 -6.54
C LEU A 4 21.09 -13.71 -5.24
N PHE A 5 21.13 -12.48 -4.71
CA PHE A 5 20.07 -11.99 -3.84
C PHE A 5 18.89 -11.66 -4.74
N LEU A 6 18.26 -12.71 -5.27
CA LEU A 6 16.85 -12.62 -5.62
C LEU A 6 16.16 -12.30 -4.29
N PRO A 7 15.55 -11.12 -4.11
CA PRO A 7 14.71 -10.91 -2.96
C PRO A 7 13.67 -12.02 -3.01
N CYS A 8 13.64 -12.84 -1.96
CA CYS A 8 12.49 -13.69 -1.69
C CYS A 8 11.25 -12.84 -1.98
N PRO A 9 10.24 -13.33 -2.72
CA PRO A 9 9.01 -12.58 -2.92
C PRO A 9 8.30 -12.53 -1.57
N SER A 10 8.82 -11.73 -0.65
CA SER A 10 8.18 -11.35 0.58
C SER A 10 6.95 -10.60 0.14
N VAL A 11 5.80 -11.25 0.31
CA VAL A 11 4.52 -10.61 0.60
C VAL A 11 4.33 -9.32 -0.19
N THR A 12 3.96 -9.46 -1.46
CA THR A 12 3.41 -8.41 -2.35
C THR A 12 3.85 -6.98 -2.02
N ASP A 13 4.90 -6.48 -2.71
CA ASP A 13 5.46 -5.13 -2.52
C ASP A 13 4.37 -4.07 -2.29
N TRP A 14 4.22 -3.65 -1.03
CA TRP A 14 3.18 -2.72 -0.62
C TRP A 14 3.30 -1.39 -1.37
N LYS A 15 4.51 -0.99 -1.79
CA LYS A 15 4.73 0.23 -2.58
C LYS A 15 4.17 0.09 -3.99
N ALA A 16 4.32 -1.09 -4.60
CA ALA A 16 3.76 -1.37 -5.91
C ALA A 16 2.22 -1.35 -5.88
N LEU A 17 1.62 -1.98 -4.87
CA LEU A 17 0.17 -1.97 -4.69
C LEU A 17 -0.36 -0.57 -4.36
N TYR A 18 0.34 0.18 -3.51
CA TYR A 18 0.03 1.57 -3.22
C TYR A 18 0.03 2.42 -4.50
N ARG A 19 1.10 2.34 -5.30
CA ARG A 19 1.21 3.06 -6.59
C ARG A 19 0.11 2.68 -7.57
N ALA A 20 -0.22 1.38 -7.65
CA ALA A 20 -1.32 0.91 -8.48
C ALA A 20 -2.67 1.47 -8.02
N ALA A 21 -2.92 1.52 -6.70
CA ALA A 21 -4.16 2.03 -6.15
C ALA A 21 -4.37 3.53 -6.39
N ILE A 22 -3.35 4.36 -6.20
CA ILE A 22 -3.45 5.82 -6.45
C ILE A 22 -3.48 6.19 -7.94
N SER A 23 -3.03 5.27 -8.81
CA SER A 23 -3.03 5.47 -10.27
C SER A 23 -4.25 4.84 -10.95
N GLU A 24 -5.10 4.14 -10.19
CA GLU A 24 -6.30 3.50 -10.71
C GLU A 24 -7.35 4.56 -11.08
N THR A 25 -7.88 4.46 -12.29
CA THR A 25 -8.86 5.41 -12.84
C THR A 25 -10.23 4.76 -13.04
N ASP A 26 -10.30 3.43 -13.12
CA ASP A 26 -11.56 2.71 -13.15
C ASP A 26 -12.15 2.66 -11.74
N ARG A 27 -13.20 3.48 -11.51
CA ARG A 27 -13.93 3.57 -10.24
C ARG A 27 -14.41 2.21 -9.71
N LYS A 28 -14.72 1.25 -10.59
CA LYS A 28 -15.16 -0.10 -10.18
C LYS A 28 -14.00 -0.89 -9.57
N LEU A 29 -12.78 -0.68 -10.05
CA LEU A 29 -11.58 -1.34 -9.58
C LEU A 29 -10.89 -0.56 -8.45
N THR A 30 -11.08 0.76 -8.37
CA THR A 30 -10.48 1.63 -7.36
C THR A 30 -10.73 1.10 -5.94
N SER A 31 -11.96 0.72 -5.60
CA SER A 31 -12.29 0.18 -4.28
C SER A 31 -11.53 -1.11 -3.95
N GLN A 32 -11.39 -2.01 -4.93
CA GLN A 32 -10.63 -3.25 -4.75
C GLN A 32 -9.13 -2.96 -4.59
N ARG A 33 -8.57 -2.11 -5.45
CA ARG A 33 -7.14 -1.74 -5.42
C ARG A 33 -6.76 -1.05 -4.12
N LEU A 34 -7.62 -0.16 -3.63
CA LEU A 34 -7.45 0.50 -2.33
C LEU A 34 -7.40 -0.54 -1.19
N ALA A 35 -8.31 -1.52 -1.19
CA ALA A 35 -8.34 -2.55 -0.16
C ALA A 35 -7.10 -3.48 -0.22
N GLU A 36 -6.64 -3.84 -1.42
CA GLU A 36 -5.42 -4.63 -1.62
C GLU A 36 -4.18 -3.87 -1.09
N ALA A 37 -4.05 -2.59 -1.44
CA ALA A 37 -2.96 -1.73 -0.99
C ALA A 37 -2.98 -1.50 0.53
N GLU A 38 -4.15 -1.23 1.12
CA GLU A 38 -4.33 -1.04 2.55
C GLU A 38 -3.93 -2.30 3.32
N LYS A 39 -4.37 -3.48 2.84
CA LYS A 39 -4.00 -4.77 3.45
C LYS A 39 -2.50 -5.02 3.40
N ALA A 40 -1.85 -4.74 2.27
CA ALA A 40 -0.41 -4.93 2.12
C ALA A 40 0.40 -3.96 2.99
N ALA A 41 -0.01 -2.68 3.02
CA ALA A 41 0.63 -1.68 3.87
C ALA A 41 0.49 -2.02 5.37
N LEU A 42 -0.69 -2.44 5.83
CA LEU A 42 -0.89 -2.89 7.21
C LEU A 42 -0.10 -4.16 7.54
N ALA A 43 0.04 -5.09 6.58
CA ALA A 43 0.89 -6.27 6.75
C ALA A 43 2.35 -5.86 6.93
N ARG A 44 2.86 -4.96 6.09
CA ARG A 44 4.21 -4.44 6.23
C ARG A 44 4.41 -3.70 7.55
N GLY A 45 3.44 -2.90 7.99
CA GLY A 45 3.51 -2.18 9.27
C GLY A 45 3.67 -3.13 10.46
N ARG A 46 2.95 -4.27 10.43
CA ARG A 46 3.12 -5.32 11.45
C ARG A 46 4.51 -5.94 11.38
N GLU A 47 5.03 -6.24 10.19
CA GLU A 47 6.40 -6.75 10.04
C GLU A 47 7.42 -5.77 10.62
N LEU A 48 7.36 -4.48 10.24
CA LEU A 48 8.29 -3.45 10.71
C LEU A 48 8.24 -3.25 12.23
N PHE A 49 7.07 -3.46 12.84
CA PHE A 49 6.92 -3.42 14.28
C PHE A 49 7.73 -4.54 14.98
N TYR A 50 7.74 -5.75 14.41
CA TYR A 50 8.43 -6.90 15.00
C TYR A 50 9.91 -7.02 14.58
N SER A 51 10.21 -6.84 13.29
CA SER A 51 11.57 -7.02 12.73
C SER A 51 12.40 -5.74 12.78
N GLY A 52 11.80 -4.62 13.13
CA GLY A 52 12.38 -3.31 12.88
C GLY A 52 12.32 -2.93 11.40
N GLY A 53 12.73 -1.68 11.12
CA GLY A 53 12.66 -1.05 9.82
C GLY A 53 13.38 0.30 9.85
N THR A 54 13.66 0.87 8.69
CA THR A 54 14.22 2.23 8.62
C THR A 54 13.15 3.24 9.03
N LEU A 55 13.57 4.39 9.57
CA LEU A 55 12.65 5.51 9.85
C LEU A 55 11.91 5.92 8.58
N GLU A 56 12.65 6.05 7.46
CA GLU A 56 12.12 6.38 6.14
C GLU A 56 11.02 5.40 5.69
N GLU A 57 11.19 4.09 5.88
CA GLU A 57 10.17 3.12 5.48
C GLU A 57 8.90 3.25 6.35
N LYS A 58 9.06 3.56 7.64
CA LYS A 58 7.92 3.77 8.54
C LYS A 58 7.13 5.03 8.17
N GLU A 59 7.83 6.14 7.94
CA GLU A 59 7.23 7.41 7.50
C GLU A 59 6.49 7.22 6.17
N ALA A 60 7.14 6.59 5.19
CA ALA A 60 6.52 6.31 3.90
C ALA A 60 5.27 5.40 4.01
N LEU A 61 5.26 4.48 4.98
CA LEU A 61 4.11 3.60 5.21
C LEU A 61 2.94 4.34 5.86
N GLU A 62 3.22 5.23 6.82
CA GLU A 62 2.22 6.10 7.45
C GLU A 62 1.58 7.04 6.43
N ASP A 63 2.40 7.69 5.59
CA ASP A 63 1.93 8.54 4.49
C ASP A 63 1.05 7.77 3.50
N ALA A 64 1.45 6.55 3.14
CA ALA A 64 0.68 5.71 2.23
C ALA A 64 -0.69 5.33 2.82
N LEU A 65 -0.74 4.92 4.09
CA LEU A 65 -2.01 4.58 4.77
C LEU A 65 -2.92 5.80 4.88
N TYR A 66 -2.37 6.97 5.19
CA TYR A 66 -3.12 8.21 5.23
C TYR A 66 -3.73 8.54 3.85
N ALA A 67 -2.93 8.51 2.79
CA ALA A 67 -3.38 8.79 1.43
C ALA A 67 -4.46 7.79 0.96
N LEU A 68 -4.31 6.49 1.25
CA LEU A 68 -5.29 5.47 0.91
C LEU A 68 -6.64 5.72 1.60
N HIS A 69 -6.62 6.10 2.88
CA HIS A 69 -7.84 6.40 3.63
C HIS A 69 -8.52 7.68 3.10
N ALA A 70 -7.76 8.72 2.79
CA ALA A 70 -8.28 9.93 2.18
C ALA A 70 -8.95 9.63 0.83
N LEU A 71 -8.28 8.88 -0.05
CA LEU A 71 -8.81 8.52 -1.36
C LEU A 71 -10.09 7.69 -1.26
N LYS A 72 -10.13 6.71 -0.35
CA LYS A 72 -11.33 5.91 -0.07
C LYS A 72 -12.52 6.76 0.40
N SER A 73 -12.26 7.80 1.20
CA SER A 73 -13.29 8.71 1.70
C SER A 73 -13.88 9.59 0.58
N VAL A 74 -13.02 10.05 -0.34
CA VAL A 74 -13.46 10.79 -1.54
C VAL A 74 -14.28 9.90 -2.46
N CYS A 75 -13.80 8.69 -2.79
CA CYS A 75 -14.52 7.77 -3.68
C CYS A 75 -15.92 7.37 -3.15
N ARG A 76 -16.08 7.24 -1.84
CA ARG A 76 -17.39 6.96 -1.22
C ARG A 76 -18.38 8.13 -1.31
N SER A 77 -17.88 9.35 -1.43
CA SER A 77 -18.71 10.55 -1.52
C SER A 77 -19.28 10.75 -2.94
N ASP A 78 -18.67 10.15 -3.96
CA ASP A 78 -19.13 10.18 -5.36
C ASP A 78 -20.31 9.22 -5.64
N GLU A 79 -20.59 8.25 -4.76
CA GLU A 79 -21.70 7.29 -4.95
C GLU A 79 -23.07 7.79 -4.45
N GLY A 80 -23.14 9.05 -3.98
CA GLY A 80 -24.32 9.63 -3.34
C GLY A 80 -24.85 10.94 -3.96
N ALA A 81 -24.44 11.31 -5.17
CA ALA A 81 -24.89 12.54 -5.86
C ALA A 81 -25.68 12.25 -7.13
#